data_AF-T2IMU1-F1
#
_entry.id   AF-T2IMU1-F1
#
_cell.length_a   1.000
_cell.length_b   1.000
_cell.length_c   1.000
_cell.angle_alpha   90.00
_cell.angle_beta   90.00
_cell.angle_gamma   90.00
#
_symmetry.space_group_name_H-M   'P 1'
#
loop_
_entity.id
_entity.type
_entity.pdbx_description
1 polymer ?
#
loop_
_entity_poly.entity_id
_entity_poly.type
_entity_poly.pdbx_seq_one_letter_code
_entity_poly.pdbx_strand_id
1 'polypeptide(L)' 'MAQARLKIFYQETIVPKLQQQFSYTNIHQVPKVIKITVNRGLGEASQNAKALESSISELETITGQKTRGYSR' A
#
# COMPACT_ATOMS: atom_id res chain seq x y z
N MET A 1 3.84 16.38 14.17
CA MET A 1 4.10 15.25 13.25
C MET A 1 4.20 15.80 11.84
N ALA A 2 5.31 15.58 11.13
CA ALA A 2 5.41 15.99 9.73
C ALA A 2 4.49 15.12 8.86
N GLN A 3 3.67 15.75 7.99
CA GLN A 3 2.77 15.05 7.09
C GLN A 3 3.56 14.40 5.94
N ALA A 4 3.23 13.16 5.59
CA ALA A 4 3.91 12.43 4.51
C ALA A 4 3.79 13.16 3.15
N ARG A 5 4.90 13.23 2.38
CA ARG A 5 5.00 13.94 1.09
C ARG A 5 3.86 13.59 0.12
N LEU A 6 3.55 12.31 -0.04
CA LEU A 6 2.51 11.84 -0.96
C LEU A 6 1.10 12.27 -0.54
N LYS A 7 0.85 12.39 0.77
CA LYS A 7 -0.44 12.85 1.30
C LYS A 7 -0.64 14.34 1.00
N ILE A 8 0.40 15.15 1.17
CA ILE A 8 0.39 16.57 0.82
C ILE A 8 0.15 16.73 -0.69
N PHE A 9 0.95 16.04 -1.51
CA PHE A 9 0.82 16.09 -2.97
C PHE A 9 -0.58 15.68 -3.46
N TYR A 10 -1.17 14.63 -2.86
CA TYR A 10 -2.52 14.22 -3.18
C TYR A 10 -3.55 15.32 -2.90
N GLN A 11 -3.48 15.94 -1.71
CA GLN A 11 -4.43 16.97 -1.29
C GLN A 11 -4.30 18.28 -2.07
N GLU A 12 -3.08 18.77 -2.27
CA GLU A 12 -2.83 20.10 -2.83
C GLU A 12 -2.76 20.11 -4.35
N THR A 13 -2.34 18.99 -4.97
CA THR A 13 -2.12 18.94 -6.42
C THR A 13 -3.09 18.00 -7.13
N ILE A 14 -3.28 16.77 -6.63
CA ILE A 14 -4.08 15.77 -7.36
C ILE A 14 -5.58 16.06 -7.25
N VAL A 15 -6.09 16.38 -6.05
CA VAL A 15 -7.51 16.63 -5.83
C VAL A 15 -8.06 17.77 -6.72
N PRO A 16 -7.43 18.97 -6.78
CA PRO A 16 -7.92 20.05 -7.66
C PRO A 16 -7.89 19.66 -9.14
N LYS A 17 -6.83 18.98 -9.58
CA LYS A 17 -6.68 18.53 -10.98
C LYS A 17 -7.78 17.56 -11.38
N LEU A 18 -8.07 16.56 -10.53
CA LEU A 18 -9.13 15.58 -10.81
C LEU A 18 -10.52 16.21 -10.76
N GLN A 19 -10.75 17.14 -9.81
CA GLN A 19 -12.02 17.84 -9.72
C GLN A 19 -12.30 18.67 -10.98
N GLN A 20 -11.30 19.38 -11.50
CA GLN A 20 -11.44 20.15 -12.74
C GLN A 20 -11.57 19.25 -13.97
N GLN A 21 -10.78 18.17 -14.06
CA GLN A 21 -10.78 17.28 -15.22
C GLN A 21 -12.10 16.51 -15.38
N PHE A 22 -12.69 16.09 -14.27
CA PHE A 22 -13.90 15.24 -14.27
C PHE A 22 -15.16 15.98 -13.78
N SER A 23 -15.06 17.29 -13.54
CA SER A 23 -16.15 18.17 -13.10
C SER A 23 -16.92 17.63 -11.88
N TYR A 24 -16.21 17.09 -10.89
CA TYR A 24 -16.84 16.62 -9.66
C TYR A 24 -17.47 17.78 -8.88
N THR A 25 -18.75 17.63 -8.55
CA THR A 25 -19.51 18.63 -7.78
C THR A 25 -19.29 18.50 -6.27
N ASN A 26 -18.82 17.33 -5.83
CA ASN A 26 -18.55 17.04 -4.42
C ASN A 26 -17.10 16.54 -4.26
N ILE A 27 -16.36 17.13 -3.32
CA ILE A 27 -14.97 16.77 -3.03
C ILE A 27 -14.81 15.30 -2.60
N HIS A 28 -15.85 14.69 -2.04
CA HIS A 28 -15.86 13.29 -1.65
C HIS A 28 -15.97 12.31 -2.83
N GLN A 29 -16.29 12.80 -4.03
CA GLN A 29 -16.30 11.99 -5.26
C GLN A 29 -14.89 11.77 -5.82
N VAL A 30 -13.91 12.58 -5.41
CA VAL A 30 -12.53 12.43 -5.88
C VAL A 30 -11.97 11.07 -5.42
N PRO A 31 -11.47 10.22 -6.33
CA PRO A 31 -10.97 8.89 -5.99
C PRO A 31 -9.84 8.91 -4.96
N LYS A 32 -9.86 7.95 -4.03
CA LYS A 32 -8.87 7.81 -2.93
C LYS A 32 -8.24 6.42 -2.96
N VAL A 33 -6.97 6.34 -2.53
CA VAL A 33 -6.31 5.06 -2.27
C VAL A 33 -6.80 4.54 -0.92
N ILE A 34 -7.49 3.40 -0.93
CA ILE A 34 -8.08 2.81 0.28
C ILE A 34 -7.12 1.83 0.94
N LYS A 35 -6.49 0.96 0.15
CA LYS A 35 -5.61 -0.11 0.62
C LYS A 35 -4.56 -0.45 -0.43
N ILE A 36 -3.36 -0.75 0.02
CA ILE A 36 -2.30 -1.36 -0.80
C ILE A 36 -1.99 -2.72 -0.20
N THR A 37 -2.13 -3.79 -0.99
CA THR A 37 -1.77 -5.15 -0.59
C THR A 37 -0.49 -5.58 -1.29
N VAL A 38 0.50 -6.01 -0.52
CA VAL A 38 1.74 -6.59 -1.05
C VAL A 38 1.66 -8.11 -0.86
N ASN A 39 1.85 -8.85 -1.95
CA ASN A 39 1.84 -10.31 -1.94
C ASN A 39 3.13 -10.83 -2.59
N ARG A 40 3.73 -11.86 -1.99
CA ARG A 40 4.86 -12.60 -2.54
C ARG A 40 4.47 -14.07 -2.68
N GLY A 41 4.41 -14.54 -3.93
CA GLY A 41 4.24 -15.97 -4.21
C GLY A 41 5.55 -16.72 -3.99
N LEU A 42 5.54 -17.73 -3.12
CA LEU A 42 6.73 -18.53 -2.81
C LEU A 42 6.76 -19.91 -3.49
N GLY A 43 5.67 -20.34 -4.13
CA GLY A 43 5.61 -21.62 -4.85
C GLY A 43 6.10 -22.79 -3.99
N GLU A 44 6.94 -23.66 -4.56
CA GLU A 44 7.55 -24.81 -3.87
C GLU A 44 8.47 -24.39 -2.71
N ALA A 45 9.08 -23.20 -2.79
CA ALA A 45 9.94 -22.67 -1.72
C ALA A 45 9.16 -22.36 -0.43
N SER A 46 7.82 -22.31 -0.48
CA SER A 46 6.98 -22.22 0.73
C SER A 46 7.11 -23.43 1.66
N GLN A 47 7.53 -24.59 1.13
CA GLN A 47 7.75 -25.80 1.93
C GLN A 47 9.05 -25.72 2.74
N ASN A 48 9.99 -24.85 2.32
CA ASN A 48 11.23 -24.63 3.05
C ASN A 48 11.04 -23.51 4.08
N ALA A 49 11.02 -23.89 5.36
CA ALA A 49 10.83 -22.97 6.48
C ALA A 49 11.79 -21.77 6.45
N LYS A 50 13.06 -21.98 6.08
CA LYS A 50 14.06 -20.90 6.01
C LYS A 50 13.73 -19.87 4.92
N ALA A 51 13.24 -20.34 3.77
CA ALA A 51 12.88 -19.46 2.66
C ALA A 51 11.63 -18.62 3.00
N LEU A 52 10.68 -19.22 3.72
CA LEU A 52 9.50 -18.53 4.24
C LEU A 52 9.89 -17.45 5.27
N GLU A 53 10.71 -17.80 6.25
CA GLU A 53 11.18 -16.87 7.29
C GLU A 53 11.96 -15.69 6.72
N SER A 54 12.89 -15.95 5.78
CA SER A 54 13.61 -14.89 5.06
C SER A 54 12.65 -13.94 4.35
N SER A 55 11.67 -14.51 3.65
CA SER A 55 10.69 -13.72 2.89
C SER A 55 9.81 -12.86 3.79
N ILE A 56 9.45 -13.36 4.98
CA ILE A 56 8.72 -12.60 6.00
C ILE A 56 9.59 -11.44 6.51
N SER A 57 10.83 -11.71 6.92
CA SER A 57 11.74 -10.69 7.45
C SER A 57 12.02 -9.58 6.43
N GLU A 58 12.17 -9.93 5.15
CA GLU A 58 12.35 -8.96 4.07
C GLU A 58 11.13 -8.06 3.90
N LEU A 59 9.93 -8.65 3.84
CA LEU A 59 8.68 -7.88 3.70
C LEU A 59 8.41 -7.00 4.92
N GLU A 60 8.72 -7.48 6.12
CA GLU A 60 8.59 -6.69 7.35
C GLU A 60 9.54 -5.48 7.35
N THR A 61 10.77 -5.68 6.89
CA THR A 61 11.76 -4.59 6.77
C THR A 61 11.31 -3.54 5.75
N ILE A 62 10.76 -3.97 4.61
CA ILE A 62 10.33 -3.06 3.53
C ILE A 62 9.04 -2.33 3.90
N THR A 63 8.05 -3.03 4.44
CA THR A 63 6.71 -2.47 4.70
C THR A 63 6.60 -1.83 6.08
N GLY A 64 7.54 -2.11 6.99
CA GLY A 64 7.48 -1.68 8.39
C GLY A 64 6.33 -2.31 9.17
N GLN A 65 5.71 -3.37 8.64
CA GLN A 65 4.55 -4.02 9.23
C GLN A 65 4.79 -5.53 9.33
N LYS A 66 4.41 -6.12 10.47
CA LYS A 66 4.44 -7.57 10.65
C LYS A 66 3.62 -8.25 9.55
N THR A 67 4.25 -9.13 8.78
CA THR A 67 3.55 -9.82 7.69
C THR A 67 2.60 -10.83 8.29
N ARG A 68 1.34 -10.84 7.83
CA ARG A 68 0.37 -11.86 8.27
C ARG A 68 0.79 -13.19 7.63
N GLY A 69 1.47 -14.03 8.40
CA GLY A 69 1.76 -15.41 8.00
C GLY A 69 0.45 -16.13 7.69
N TYR A 70 0.45 -16.98 6.66
CA TYR A 70 -0.67 -17.86 6.36
C TYR A 70 -0.84 -18.83 7.54
N SER A 71 -1.66 -18.48 8.53
CA SER A 71 -2.20 -19.50 9.43
C SER A 71 -3.19 -20.28 8.57
N ARG A 72 -2.82 -21.52 8.25
CA ARG A 72 -3.87 -22.50 7.95
C ARG A 72 -4.79 -22.62 9.16
#